data_AF-A0A8J9V449-F1
#
_entry.id   AF-A0A8J9V449-F1
#
_cell.length_a   1.000
_cell.length_b   1.000
_cell.length_c   1.000
_cell.angle_alpha   90.00
_cell.angle_beta   90.00
_cell.angle_gamma   90.00
#
_symmetry.space_group_name_H-M   'P 1'
#
loop_
_entity.id
_entity.type
_entity.pdbx_description
1 polymer ?
#
loop_
_entity_poly.entity_id
_entity_poly.type
_entity_poly.pdbx_seq_one_letter_code
_entity_poly.pdbx_strand_id
1 'polypeptide(L)'
;MVTICRWVVEVVNGHFKRDFKLFRQEYFNKALLHMQDDFRIAAAITNAFHDPITDCSNAHEIVERINNRLNVENLLAEYVIGQNLNSRRVNFQSMSADLPELQDFPRLSENDLIMFSLGTYQIKLARSYYAEHDRNGVYTIEIFKSTDDLNNALINYNW
;
A
#
# COMPACT_ATOMS: atom_id res chain seq x y z
N MET A 1 9.84 0.17 4.11
CA MET A 1 10.41 1.32 3.38
C MET A 1 9.72 1.63 2.05
N VAL A 2 9.40 0.63 1.22
CA VAL A 2 8.79 0.86 -0.12
C VAL A 2 7.52 1.73 -0.06
N THR A 3 6.62 1.49 0.90
CA THR A 3 5.34 2.19 1.00
C THR A 3 5.46 3.70 1.24
N ILE A 4 6.45 4.13 2.04
CA ILE A 4 6.61 5.54 2.43
C ILE A 4 7.22 6.34 1.30
N CYS A 5 8.30 5.84 0.70
CA CYS A 5 8.93 6.49 -0.45
C CYS A 5 7.98 6.54 -1.65
N ARG A 6 7.15 5.50 -1.82
CA ARG A 6 6.16 5.44 -2.90
C ARG A 6 5.13 6.56 -2.81
N TRP A 7 4.65 6.88 -1.61
CA TRP A 7 3.67 7.97 -1.44
C TRP A 7 4.21 9.32 -1.96
N VAL A 8 5.43 9.70 -1.56
CA VAL A 8 6.05 10.96 -1.99
C VAL A 8 6.16 11.01 -3.51
N VAL A 9 6.66 9.92 -4.12
CA VAL A 9 6.80 9.80 -5.57
C VAL A 9 5.43 9.93 -6.27
N GLU A 10 4.40 9.26 -5.76
CA GLU A 10 3.06 9.28 -6.36
C GLU A 10 2.36 10.63 -6.19
N VAL A 11 2.57 11.34 -5.07
CA VAL A 11 2.06 12.71 -4.87
C VAL A 11 2.70 13.67 -5.85
N VAL A 12 4.03 13.65 -5.96
CA VAL A 12 4.78 14.49 -6.91
C VAL A 12 4.33 14.19 -8.35
N ASN A 13 4.26 12.92 -8.72
CA ASN A 13 3.76 12.50 -10.04
C ASN A 13 2.30 12.94 -10.27
N GLY A 14 1.48 12.92 -9.21
CA GLY A 14 0.11 13.44 -9.21
C GLY A 14 0.05 14.92 -9.57
N HIS A 15 0.91 15.75 -8.98
CA HIS A 15 1.01 17.18 -9.34
C HIS A 15 1.36 17.36 -10.81
N PHE A 16 2.37 16.63 -11.31
CA PHE A 16 2.76 16.71 -12.72
C PHE A 16 1.60 16.36 -13.66
N LYS A 17 0.87 15.26 -13.40
CA LYS A 17 -0.28 14.85 -14.23
C LYS A 17 -1.50 15.75 -14.08
N ARG A 18 -1.68 16.37 -12.92
CA ARG A 18 -2.80 17.28 -12.63
C ARG A 18 -2.60 18.61 -13.36
N ASP A 19 -1.41 19.20 -13.22
CA ASP A 19 -1.14 20.59 -13.58
C ASP A 19 -0.64 20.72 -15.03
N PHE A 20 0.07 19.70 -15.55
CA PHE A 20 0.59 19.70 -16.91
C PHE A 20 -0.11 18.62 -17.75
N LYS A 21 -1.05 19.06 -18.59
CA LYS A 21 -1.80 18.18 -19.51
C LYS A 21 -0.89 17.28 -20.36
N LEU A 22 0.31 17.78 -20.69
CA LEU A 22 1.33 17.07 -21.45
C LEU A 22 1.68 15.70 -20.84
N PHE A 23 1.72 15.56 -19.51
CA PHE A 23 2.08 14.31 -18.82
C PHE A 23 0.89 13.39 -18.51
N ARG A 24 -0.34 13.81 -18.84
CA ARG A 24 -1.54 12.99 -18.64
C ARG A 24 -1.90 12.15 -19.87
N GLN A 25 -1.57 12.64 -21.05
CA GLN A 25 -1.93 12.03 -22.33
C GLN A 25 -0.79 11.15 -22.86
N GLU A 26 -1.12 10.31 -23.84
CA GLU A 26 -0.11 9.58 -24.61
C GLU A 26 0.85 10.57 -25.27
N TYR A 27 2.15 10.33 -25.08
CA TYR A 27 3.18 11.23 -25.54
C TYR A 27 3.40 11.06 -27.05
N PHE A 28 3.40 12.16 -27.79
CA PHE A 28 3.67 12.12 -29.22
C PHE A 28 5.15 11.76 -29.47
N ASN A 29 5.42 10.85 -30.41
CA ASN A 29 6.79 10.40 -30.72
C ASN A 29 7.78 11.55 -31.03
N LYS A 30 7.31 12.63 -31.65
CA LYS A 30 8.14 13.83 -31.92
C LYS A 30 8.44 14.63 -30.65
N ALA A 31 7.49 14.70 -29.72
CA ALA A 31 7.67 15.39 -28.43
C ALA A 31 8.53 14.58 -27.46
N LEU A 32 8.59 13.25 -27.62
CA LEU A 32 9.38 12.36 -26.77
C LEU A 32 10.87 12.75 -26.74
N LEU A 33 11.40 13.29 -27.84
CA LEU A 33 12.77 13.78 -27.95
C LEU A 33 13.09 14.90 -26.95
N HIS A 34 12.09 15.67 -26.53
CA HIS A 34 12.21 16.79 -25.60
C HIS A 34 11.56 16.51 -24.23
N MET A 35 11.06 15.30 -24.00
CA MET A 35 10.32 14.93 -22.79
C MET A 35 11.09 15.24 -21.51
N GLN A 36 12.40 15.02 -21.50
CA GLN A 36 13.24 15.28 -20.34
C GLN A 36 13.35 16.79 -20.04
N ASP A 37 13.43 17.63 -21.07
CA ASP A 37 13.50 19.07 -20.92
C ASP A 37 12.15 19.64 -20.49
N ASP A 38 11.05 19.16 -21.09
CA ASP A 38 9.69 19.49 -20.68
C ASP A 38 9.45 19.13 -19.20
N PHE A 39 9.92 17.96 -18.77
CA PHE A 39 9.83 17.54 -17.36
C PHE A 39 10.65 18.43 -16.43
N ARG A 40 11.87 18.82 -16.84
CA ARG A 40 12.71 19.75 -16.05
C ARG A 40 12.06 21.13 -15.91
N ILE A 41 11.49 21.65 -17.00
CA ILE A 41 10.78 22.94 -17.00
C ILE A 41 9.57 22.87 -16.08
N ALA A 42 8.75 21.82 -16.21
CA ALA A 42 7.61 21.62 -15.34
C ALA A 42 8.03 21.51 -13.87
N ALA A 43 9.11 20.80 -13.57
CA ALA A 43 9.63 20.66 -12.21
C ALA A 43 10.12 22.01 -11.65
N ALA A 44 10.79 22.83 -12.47
CA ALA A 44 11.21 24.18 -12.08
C ALA A 44 10.01 25.08 -11.76
N ILE A 45 8.94 25.01 -12.57
CA ILE A 45 7.69 25.74 -12.33
C ILE A 45 7.03 25.27 -11.05
N THR A 46 6.89 23.96 -10.84
CA THR A 46 6.33 23.40 -9.61
C THR A 46 7.13 23.84 -8.38
N ASN A 47 8.45 23.79 -8.44
CA ASN A 47 9.30 24.21 -7.33
C ASN A 47 9.23 25.71 -7.03
N ALA A 48 8.96 26.55 -8.05
CA ALA A 48 8.88 27.99 -7.89
C ALA A 48 7.52 28.47 -7.34
N PHE A 49 6.43 27.76 -7.65
CA PHE A 49 5.07 28.27 -7.41
C PHE A 49 4.16 27.35 -6.60
N HIS A 50 4.46 26.06 -6.46
CA HIS A 50 3.62 25.14 -5.72
C HIS A 50 4.00 25.10 -4.24
N ASP A 51 3.01 24.90 -3.37
CA ASP A 51 3.29 24.69 -1.95
C ASP A 51 4.19 23.46 -1.76
N PRO A 52 5.20 23.55 -0.87
CA PRO A 52 6.03 22.42 -0.50
C PRO A 52 5.17 21.26 0.01
N ILE A 53 5.57 20.03 -0.33
CA ILE A 53 4.96 18.85 0.28
C ILE A 53 5.32 18.87 1.77
N THR A 54 4.30 18.98 2.60
CA THR A 54 4.44 18.96 4.05
C THR A 54 4.18 17.58 4.60
N ASP A 55 4.79 17.32 5.75
CA ASP A 55 4.56 16.11 6.51
C ASP A 55 3.10 16.03 6.98
N CYS A 56 2.56 14.81 6.99
CA CYS A 56 1.27 14.58 7.61
C CYS A 56 1.38 14.69 9.14
N SER A 57 0.23 14.88 9.81
CA SER A 57 0.17 15.01 11.27
C SER A 57 0.85 13.86 12.03
N ASN A 58 0.83 12.66 11.45
CA ASN A 58 1.34 11.45 12.08
C ASN A 58 2.77 11.10 11.65
N ALA A 59 3.42 11.94 10.83
CA ALA A 59 4.73 11.63 10.24
C ALA A 59 5.79 11.36 11.32
N HIS A 60 5.80 12.13 12.40
CA HIS A 60 6.74 11.95 13.49
C HIS A 60 6.61 10.57 14.15
N GLU A 61 5.39 10.19 14.52
CA GLU A 61 5.13 8.88 15.16
C GLU A 61 5.40 7.71 14.20
N ILE A 62 5.10 7.88 12.91
CA ILE A 62 5.43 6.88 11.87
C ILE A 62 6.94 6.69 11.78
N VAL A 63 7.72 7.78 11.70
CA VAL A 63 9.19 7.74 11.63
C VAL A 63 9.78 7.11 12.89
N GLU A 64 9.26 7.46 14.07
CA GLU A 64 9.70 6.87 15.34
C GLU A 64 9.47 5.34 15.36
N ARG A 65 8.28 4.87 14.97
CA ARG A 65 7.99 3.43 14.89
C ARG A 65 8.91 2.69 13.93
N ILE A 66 9.25 3.32 12.80
CA ILE A 66 10.18 2.74 11.82
C ILE A 66 11.58 2.63 12.42
N ASN A 67 12.08 3.71 13.02
CA ASN A 67 13.41 3.73 13.61
C ASN A 67 13.53 2.68 14.72
N ASN A 68 12.50 2.54 15.56
CA ASN A 68 12.46 1.53 16.61
C ASN A 68 12.42 0.09 16.07
N ARG A 69 11.96 -0.12 14.83
CA ARG A 69 11.85 -1.44 14.20
C ARG A 69 12.89 -1.69 13.11
N LEU A 70 13.80 -0.74 12.86
CA LEU A 70 14.75 -0.81 11.74
C LEU A 70 15.68 -2.02 11.84
N ASN A 71 16.07 -2.37 13.06
CA ASN A 71 16.96 -3.49 13.37
C ASN A 71 16.21 -4.70 13.94
N VAL A 72 14.88 -4.70 13.91
CA VAL A 72 14.07 -5.83 14.36
C VAL A 72 13.96 -6.83 13.21
N GLU A 73 14.29 -8.08 13.49
CA GLU A 73 14.20 -9.16 12.52
C GLU A 73 12.75 -9.37 12.07
N ASN A 74 12.57 -9.60 10.77
CA ASN A 74 11.26 -9.88 10.20
C ASN A 74 10.96 -11.37 10.33
N LEU A 75 10.47 -11.75 11.51
CA LEU A 75 10.14 -13.14 11.85
C LEU A 75 9.15 -13.78 10.85
N LEU A 76 8.24 -12.98 10.29
CA LEU A 76 7.33 -13.45 9.24
C LEU A 76 8.09 -13.81 7.96
N ALA A 77 9.06 -12.98 7.54
CA ALA A 77 9.87 -13.27 6.37
C ALA A 77 10.72 -14.53 6.57
N GLU A 78 11.32 -14.68 7.75
CA GLU A 78 12.07 -15.89 8.12
C GLU A 78 11.19 -17.13 8.07
N TYR A 79 9.98 -17.05 8.63
CA TYR A 79 9.02 -18.14 8.59
C TYR A 79 8.62 -18.51 7.16
N VAL A 80 8.30 -17.51 6.32
CA VAL A 80 7.93 -17.71 4.91
C VAL A 80 9.05 -18.41 4.13
N ILE A 81 10.30 -17.98 4.35
CA ILE A 81 11.48 -18.57 3.70
C ILE A 81 11.72 -19.98 4.24
N GLY A 82 11.75 -20.15 5.56
CA GLY A 82 12.03 -21.42 6.23
C GLY A 82 11.02 -22.52 5.89
N GLN A 83 9.75 -22.15 5.71
CA GLN A 83 8.67 -23.08 5.33
C GLN A 83 8.46 -23.20 3.81
N ASN A 84 9.27 -22.48 3.02
CA ASN A 84 9.18 -22.37 1.56
C ASN A 84 7.75 -22.07 1.07
N LEU A 85 7.04 -21.17 1.76
CA LEU A 85 5.63 -20.89 1.48
C LEU A 85 5.41 -20.29 0.09
N ASN A 86 6.40 -19.55 -0.42
CA ASN A 86 6.35 -18.94 -1.76
C ASN A 86 6.29 -19.97 -2.91
N SER A 87 6.74 -21.21 -2.66
CA SER A 87 6.78 -22.26 -3.68
C SER A 87 5.63 -23.25 -3.57
N ARG A 88 4.80 -23.16 -2.53
CA ARG A 88 3.67 -24.08 -2.34
C ARG A 88 2.59 -23.76 -3.36
N ARG A 89 2.04 -24.80 -4.01
CA ARG A 89 0.81 -24.65 -4.80
C ARG A 89 -0.36 -24.57 -3.83
N VAL A 90 -0.91 -23.37 -3.73
CA VAL A 90 -1.97 -23.04 -2.81
C VAL A 90 -3.31 -23.20 -3.53
N ASN A 91 -4.17 -24.08 -3.03
CA ASN A 91 -5.57 -24.14 -3.47
C ASN A 91 -6.36 -23.11 -2.68
N PHE A 92 -6.44 -21.90 -3.21
CA PHE A 92 -7.27 -20.86 -2.65
C PHE A 92 -8.75 -21.22 -2.75
N GLN A 93 -9.47 -20.98 -1.68
CA GLN A 93 -10.92 -21.18 -1.60
C GLN A 93 -11.59 -19.82 -1.45
N SER A 94 -12.67 -19.62 -2.20
CA SER A 94 -13.49 -18.42 -2.11
C SER A 94 -14.21 -18.38 -0.77
N MET A 95 -14.06 -17.28 -0.05
CA MET A 95 -14.70 -16.97 1.21
C MET A 95 -15.51 -15.67 1.04
N SER A 96 -16.75 -15.71 1.51
CA SER A 96 -17.65 -14.57 1.51
C SER A 96 -17.59 -13.85 2.86
N ALA A 97 -17.82 -12.54 2.86
CA ALA A 97 -17.72 -11.68 4.04
C ALA A 97 -18.79 -11.94 5.12
N ASP A 98 -19.80 -12.76 4.82
CA ASP A 98 -20.90 -13.16 5.71
C ASP A 98 -20.60 -14.43 6.54
N LEU A 99 -19.40 -15.01 6.42
CA LEU A 99 -19.05 -16.20 7.18
C LEU A 99 -18.94 -15.91 8.69
N PRO A 100 -19.48 -16.79 9.56
CA PRO A 100 -19.35 -16.67 11.01
C PRO A 100 -17.92 -16.62 11.52
N GLU A 101 -16.98 -17.24 10.80
CA GLU A 101 -15.54 -17.28 11.08
C GLU A 101 -14.88 -15.88 11.07
N LEU A 102 -15.54 -14.88 10.44
CA LEU A 102 -15.08 -13.49 10.43
C LEU A 102 -15.55 -12.68 11.66
N GLN A 103 -16.34 -13.26 12.57
CA GLN A 103 -16.77 -12.55 13.78
C GLN A 103 -15.59 -12.16 14.69
N ASP A 104 -14.54 -12.99 14.72
CA ASP A 104 -13.33 -12.75 15.51
C ASP A 104 -12.29 -11.90 14.77
N PHE A 105 -12.62 -11.37 13.59
CA PHE A 105 -11.70 -10.54 12.83
C PHE A 105 -11.43 -9.22 13.56
N PRO A 106 -10.15 -8.79 13.69
CA PRO A 106 -9.79 -7.62 14.45
C PRO A 106 -10.48 -6.36 13.92
N ARG A 107 -11.09 -5.61 14.84
CA ARG A 107 -11.70 -4.31 14.54
C ARG A 107 -10.73 -3.20 14.88
N LEU A 108 -10.12 -2.64 13.86
CA LEU A 108 -9.17 -1.54 13.98
C LEU A 108 -9.90 -0.20 13.80
N SER A 109 -9.55 0.79 14.61
CA SER A 109 -10.01 2.16 14.39
C SER A 109 -9.35 2.75 13.13
N GLU A 110 -9.89 3.85 12.61
CA GLU A 110 -9.27 4.54 11.47
C GLU A 110 -7.82 4.95 11.78
N ASN A 111 -7.55 5.41 13.00
CA ASN A 111 -6.19 5.76 13.41
C ASN A 111 -5.27 4.53 13.44
N ASP A 112 -5.75 3.39 13.93
CA ASP A 112 -4.97 2.15 13.91
C ASP A 112 -4.63 1.74 12.48
N LEU A 113 -5.59 1.86 11.56
CA LEU A 113 -5.36 1.60 10.13
C LEU A 113 -4.34 2.55 9.53
N ILE A 114 -4.38 3.85 9.86
CA ILE A 114 -3.42 4.86 9.38
C ILE A 114 -2.01 4.49 9.86
N MET A 115 -1.88 4.12 11.13
CA MET A 115 -0.58 3.78 11.71
C MET A 115 -0.06 2.43 11.20
N PHE A 116 -0.94 1.45 11.01
CA PHE A 116 -0.61 0.15 10.43
C PHE A 116 -0.13 0.29 8.98
N SER A 117 -0.79 1.13 8.19
CA SER A 117 -0.45 1.35 6.78
C SER A 117 0.59 2.43 6.52
N LEU A 118 1.16 3.02 7.58
CA LEU A 118 2.18 4.07 7.53
C LEU A 118 1.69 5.33 6.78
N GLY A 119 0.40 5.65 6.91
CA GLY A 119 -0.23 6.82 6.32
C GLY A 119 -1.59 6.54 5.68
N THR A 120 -2.25 7.57 5.19
CA THR A 120 -3.63 7.45 4.65
C THR A 120 -3.70 6.87 3.23
N TYR A 121 -2.56 6.70 2.56
CA TYR A 121 -2.53 6.36 1.15
C TYR A 121 -3.14 5.00 0.84
N GLN A 122 -2.72 3.95 1.54
CA GLN A 122 -3.23 2.60 1.33
C GLN A 122 -4.73 2.51 1.65
N ILE A 123 -5.18 3.27 2.64
CA ILE A 123 -6.60 3.35 3.02
C ILE A 123 -7.42 3.99 1.88
N LYS A 124 -6.89 5.04 1.24
CA LYS A 124 -7.56 5.66 0.07
C LYS A 124 -7.66 4.69 -1.10
N LEU A 125 -6.65 3.83 -1.31
CA LEU A 125 -6.68 2.79 -2.34
C LEU A 125 -7.65 1.65 -2.03
N ALA A 126 -7.94 1.39 -0.75
CA ALA A 126 -8.80 0.29 -0.33
C ALA A 126 -10.18 0.31 -1.00
N ARG A 127 -10.72 1.49 -1.33
CA ARG A 127 -11.99 1.62 -2.06
C ARG A 127 -11.93 1.08 -3.49
N SER A 128 -10.84 1.37 -4.21
CA SER A 128 -10.63 0.86 -5.57
C SER A 128 -10.43 -0.65 -5.53
N TYR A 129 -9.63 -1.14 -4.58
CA TYR A 129 -9.45 -2.57 -4.37
C TYR A 129 -10.77 -3.26 -4.01
N TYR A 130 -11.60 -2.64 -3.17
CA TYR A 130 -12.94 -3.14 -2.87
C TYR A 130 -13.80 -3.32 -4.13
N ALA A 131 -13.82 -2.31 -4.99
CA ALA A 131 -14.63 -2.33 -6.21
C ALA A 131 -14.21 -3.44 -7.20
N GLU A 132 -12.94 -3.82 -7.22
CA GLU A 132 -12.45 -4.94 -8.06
C GLU A 132 -12.90 -6.32 -7.55
N HIS A 133 -13.17 -6.42 -6.25
CA HIS A 133 -13.53 -7.65 -5.55
C HIS A 133 -15.02 -7.75 -5.19
N ASP A 134 -15.80 -6.73 -5.54
CA ASP A 134 -17.25 -6.76 -5.40
C ASP A 134 -17.86 -7.68 -6.47
N ARG A 135 -18.54 -8.75 -6.03
CA ARG A 135 -19.33 -9.61 -6.89
C ARG A 135 -20.76 -9.60 -6.41
N ASN A 136 -21.63 -8.88 -7.12
CA ASN A 136 -23.07 -8.77 -6.83
C ASN A 136 -23.39 -8.23 -5.42
N GLY A 137 -22.61 -7.28 -4.92
CA GLY A 137 -22.81 -6.67 -3.60
C GLY A 137 -22.18 -7.46 -2.44
N VAL A 138 -21.44 -8.52 -2.75
CA VAL A 138 -20.74 -9.34 -1.77
C VAL A 138 -19.24 -9.31 -2.06
N TYR A 139 -18.49 -8.78 -1.10
CA TYR A 139 -17.04 -8.76 -1.15
C TYR A 139 -16.51 -10.18 -1.01
N THR A 140 -15.81 -10.66 -2.04
CA THR A 140 -15.28 -12.02 -2.09
C THR A 140 -13.77 -12.00 -1.96
N ILE A 141 -13.24 -12.71 -0.96
CA ILE A 141 -11.80 -12.92 -0.77
C ILE A 141 -11.44 -14.38 -0.94
N GLU A 142 -10.24 -14.62 -1.40
CA GLU A 142 -9.68 -15.96 -1.55
C GLU A 142 -8.76 -16.24 -0.37
N ILE A 143 -9.02 -17.33 0.35
CA ILE A 143 -8.20 -17.72 1.51
C ILE A 143 -7.57 -19.08 1.27
N PHE A 144 -6.38 -19.26 1.83
CA PHE A 144 -5.80 -20.57 1.96
C PHE A 144 -6.11 -21.13 3.36
N LYS A 145 -7.03 -22.09 3.44
CA LYS A 145 -7.18 -22.90 4.65
C LYS A 145 -6.07 -23.95 4.65
N SER A 146 -4.98 -23.68 5.37
CA SER A 146 -4.02 -24.74 5.70
C SER A 146 -4.73 -25.72 6.62
N THR A 147 -4.79 -26.98 6.22
CA THR A 147 -5.11 -28.08 7.13
C THR A 147 -3.97 -28.15 8.14
N ASP A 148 -4.26 -27.66 9.34
CA ASP A 148 -3.44 -27.67 10.55
C ASP A 148 -2.18 -26.74 10.55
N ASP A 149 -1.89 -26.20 11.74
CA ASP A 149 -0.69 -25.48 12.20
C ASP A 149 -0.48 -23.94 12.01
N LEU A 150 -1.14 -23.23 11.08
CA LEU A 150 -0.82 -21.79 10.90
C LEU A 150 -1.35 -20.86 12.01
N ASN A 151 -2.50 -21.17 12.61
CA ASN A 151 -3.15 -20.28 13.60
C ASN A 151 -2.39 -20.23 14.94
N ASN A 152 -1.67 -21.30 15.31
CA ASN A 152 -0.94 -21.36 16.58
C ASN A 152 0.36 -20.54 16.58
N ALA A 153 0.95 -20.28 15.41
CA ALA A 153 2.19 -19.53 15.30
C ALA A 153 1.98 -18.00 15.38
N LEU A 154 0.84 -17.49 14.89
CA LEU A 154 0.57 -16.05 14.80
C LEU A 154 -0.12 -15.46 16.04
N ILE A 155 -0.86 -16.28 16.81
CA ILE A 155 -1.51 -15.84 18.06
C ILE A 155 -0.50 -15.64 19.20
N ASN A 156 0.67 -16.29 19.14
CA ASN A 156 1.71 -16.18 20.18
C ASN A 156 2.62 -14.95 20.03
N TYR A 157 2.48 -14.17 18.96
CA TYR A 157 3.13 -12.86 18.83
C TYR A 157 2.10 -11.79 19.15
N ASN A 158 2.13 -11.28 20.38
CA ASN A 158 1.37 -10.08 20.76
C ASN A 158 1.85 -8.90 19.90
N TRP A 159 0.96 -8.40 19.04
CA TRP A 159 1.17 -7.22 18.20
C TRP A 159 0.94 -5.92 18.96
#